data_AF-A0A940Z2T0-F1
#
_entry.id   AF-A0A940Z2T0-F1
#
_cell.length_a   1.000
_cell.length_b   1.000
_cell.length_c   1.000
_cell.angle_alpha   90.00
_cell.angle_beta   90.00
_cell.angle_gamma   90.00
#
_symmetry.space_group_name_H-M   'P 1'
#
loop_
_entity.id
_entity.type
_entity.pdbx_description
1 polymer ?
#
loop_
_entity_poly.entity_id
_entity_poly.type
_entity_poly.pdbx_seq_one_letter_code
_entity_poly.pdbx_strand_id
1 'polypeptide(L)'
;MNDELRAKNQKPGTPNSELRTDEPQLRMIAWELTRSCNLACVHCRASAAYGPYEGELSTQEVFRVMDNIASFSKPVIILTGGEPLLRPKKGSGWSWLPTGHCSMKRSYKR
;
A
#
# COMPACT_ATOMS: atom_id res chain seq x y z
N MET A 1 36.91 27.95 33.10
CA MET A 1 37.94 27.21 32.34
C MET A 1 37.84 25.74 32.72
N ASN A 2 36.87 25.03 32.13
CA ASN A 2 36.74 23.55 32.09
C ASN A 2 35.48 23.09 31.32
N ASP A 3 34.67 24.01 30.78
CA ASP A 3 33.46 23.65 30.01
C ASP A 3 33.76 23.18 28.57
N GLU A 4 34.84 23.64 27.95
CA GLU A 4 35.16 23.27 26.55
C GLU A 4 35.75 21.86 26.39
N LEU A 5 36.23 21.22 27.46
CA LEU A 5 36.76 19.86 27.41
C LEU A 5 35.67 18.78 27.52
N ARG A 6 34.46 19.15 27.94
CA ARG A 6 33.32 18.23 28.04
C ARG A 6 32.61 18.02 26.70
N ALA A 7 32.73 18.96 25.77
CA ALA A 7 32.10 18.91 24.45
C ALA A 7 32.83 17.99 23.43
N LYS A 8 34.07 17.55 23.72
CA LYS A 8 34.91 16.86 22.72
C LYS A 8 35.04 15.34 22.90
N ASN A 9 34.39 14.73 23.90
CA ASN A 9 34.63 13.33 24.26
C ASN A 9 33.37 12.44 24.35
N GLN A 10 32.29 12.76 23.66
CA GLN A 10 31.12 11.87 23.57
C GLN A 10 31.17 11.04 22.28
N LYS A 11 31.59 9.78 22.39
CA LYS A 11 31.42 8.77 21.35
C LYS A 11 29.96 8.30 21.31
N PRO A 12 29.39 8.02 20.14
CA PRO A 12 28.02 7.53 20.02
C PRO A 12 27.95 6.08 20.49
N GLY A 13 27.15 5.82 21.52
CA GLY A 13 26.85 4.47 22.01
C GLY A 13 25.36 4.18 21.85
N THR A 14 25.03 3.09 21.15
CA THR A 14 23.84 2.25 21.42
C THR A 14 24.20 1.31 22.58
N PRO A 15 23.26 0.71 23.38
CA PRO A 15 21.94 0.22 22.98
C PRO A 15 20.76 0.39 23.99
N ASN A 16 19.54 0.36 23.45
CA ASN A 16 18.25 -0.02 24.04
C ASN A 16 17.96 0.28 25.53
N SER A 17 17.06 1.25 25.78
CA SER A 17 15.87 1.08 26.66
C SER A 17 15.14 2.40 27.00
N GLU A 18 15.21 3.44 26.17
CA GLU A 18 14.32 4.59 26.33
C GLU A 18 13.01 4.35 25.57
N LEU A 19 11.91 4.38 26.31
CA LEU A 19 10.54 4.14 25.86
C LEU A 19 10.25 4.97 24.61
N ARG A 20 9.93 4.30 23.49
CA ARG A 20 9.47 4.94 22.26
C ARG A 20 8.20 5.75 22.56
N THR A 21 8.31 7.08 22.63
CA THR A 21 7.15 7.99 22.80
C THR A 21 6.49 8.35 21.47
N ASP A 22 6.96 7.81 20.36
CA ASP A 22 6.35 8.03 19.06
C ASP A 22 5.27 6.99 18.80
N GLU A 23 4.06 7.47 18.52
CA GLU A 23 2.98 6.62 18.02
C GLU A 23 3.46 5.83 16.79
N PRO A 24 3.27 4.50 16.75
CA PRO A 24 3.78 3.66 15.67
C PRO A 24 3.13 4.06 14.35
N GLN A 25 3.91 4.68 13.46
CA GLN A 25 3.41 5.07 12.13
C GLN A 25 3.26 3.86 11.22
N LEU A 26 2.12 3.75 10.55
CA LEU A 26 1.90 2.75 9.51
C LEU A 26 2.76 3.07 8.27
N ARG A 27 3.80 2.27 8.05
CA ARG A 27 4.80 2.50 6.98
C ARG A 27 4.56 1.68 5.71
N MET A 28 3.97 0.50 5.83
CA MET A 28 3.78 -0.43 4.71
C MET A 28 2.52 -1.27 4.88
N ILE A 29 1.82 -1.51 3.76
CA ILE A 29 0.66 -2.41 3.69
C ILE A 29 0.90 -3.36 2.51
N ALA A 30 0.92 -4.67 2.77
CA ALA A 30 0.79 -5.67 1.73
C ALA A 30 -0.69 -6.07 1.64
N TRP A 31 -1.36 -5.70 0.54
CA TRP A 31 -2.79 -5.91 0.38
C TRP A 31 -3.08 -6.91 -0.73
N GLU A 32 -3.66 -8.05 -0.36
CA GLU A 32 -4.27 -8.99 -1.31
C GLU A 32 -5.48 -8.37 -2.01
N LEU A 33 -5.26 -7.84 -3.22
CA LEU A 33 -6.27 -7.10 -3.97
C LEU A 33 -7.24 -8.01 -4.72
N THR A 34 -6.74 -9.15 -5.20
CA THR A 34 -7.52 -10.20 -5.86
C THR A 34 -6.85 -11.55 -5.60
N ARG A 35 -7.65 -12.63 -5.61
CA ARG A 35 -7.12 -14.00 -5.61
C ARG A 35 -7.02 -14.59 -7.03
N SER A 36 -7.48 -13.86 -8.05
CA SER A 36 -7.38 -14.28 -9.45
C SER A 36 -5.94 -14.25 -9.93
N CYS A 37 -5.46 -15.35 -10.49
CA CYS A 37 -4.15 -15.47 -11.09
C CYS A 37 -4.24 -16.30 -12.39
N ASN A 38 -3.41 -15.98 -13.38
CA ASN A 38 -3.25 -16.77 -14.61
C ASN A 38 -2.35 -17.99 -14.42
N LEU A 39 -1.75 -18.15 -13.24
CA LEU A 39 -0.88 -19.27 -12.86
C LEU A 39 -1.43 -19.98 -11.63
N ALA A 40 -1.03 -21.24 -11.45
CA ALA A 40 -1.37 -22.09 -10.31
C ALA A 40 -0.07 -22.65 -9.69
N CYS A 41 0.76 -21.77 -9.15
CA CYS A 41 2.09 -22.14 -8.65
C CYS A 41 1.99 -23.04 -7.40
N VAL A 42 2.78 -24.12 -7.36
CA VAL A 42 2.83 -25.05 -6.21
C VAL A 42 3.21 -24.38 -4.89
N HIS A 43 3.92 -23.25 -4.96
CA HIS A 43 4.38 -22.46 -3.82
C HIS A 43 3.55 -21.16 -3.65
N CYS A 44 2.31 -21.13 -4.14
CA CYS A 44 1.48 -19.93 -4.09
C CYS A 44 0.97 -19.69 -2.65
N ARG A 45 1.50 -18.66 -1.98
CA ARG A 45 1.02 -18.24 -0.65
C ARG A 45 -0.48 -17.92 -0.64
N ALA A 46 -0.98 -17.26 -1.68
CA ALA A 46 -2.38 -16.86 -1.78
C ALA A 46 -3.34 -18.00 -2.18
N SER A 47 -2.80 -19.20 -2.47
CA SER A 47 -3.56 -20.29 -3.10
C SER A 47 -4.42 -19.78 -4.25
N ALA A 48 -3.80 -18.93 -5.08
CA ALA A 48 -4.44 -18.25 -6.18
C ALA A 48 -4.55 -19.20 -7.39
N ALA A 49 -5.63 -19.03 -8.11
CA ALA A 49 -5.96 -19.74 -9.34
C ALA A 49 -6.82 -18.83 -10.22
N TYR A 50 -7.13 -19.27 -11.43
CA TYR A 50 -7.98 -18.47 -12.32
C TYR A 50 -9.42 -18.40 -11.77
N GLY A 51 -9.82 -17.19 -11.37
CA GLY A 51 -11.14 -16.88 -10.81
C GLY A 51 -12.24 -16.79 -11.88
N PRO A 52 -13.50 -16.60 -11.46
CA PRO A 52 -13.90 -15.56 -10.51
C PRO A 52 -13.87 -15.98 -9.03
N TYR A 53 -13.65 -15.00 -8.15
CA TYR A 53 -13.80 -15.16 -6.69
C TYR A 53 -14.93 -14.26 -6.19
N GLU A 54 -15.82 -14.85 -5.40
CA GLU A 54 -16.89 -14.10 -4.73
C GLU A 54 -16.34 -13.32 -3.52
N GLY A 55 -17.01 -12.22 -3.17
CA GLY A 55 -16.64 -11.41 -2.01
C GLY A 55 -15.42 -10.50 -2.20
N GLU A 56 -14.85 -10.42 -3.41
CA GLU A 56 -13.84 -9.39 -3.72
C GLU A 56 -14.47 -7.99 -3.68
N LEU A 57 -13.73 -7.02 -3.12
CA LEU A 57 -14.18 -5.64 -3.04
C LEU A 57 -14.41 -5.07 -4.45
N SER A 58 -15.53 -4.37 -4.61
CA SER A 58 -15.79 -3.55 -5.79
C SER A 58 -14.74 -2.45 -5.95
N THR A 59 -14.63 -1.91 -7.16
CA THR A 59 -13.67 -0.81 -7.42
C THR A 59 -13.93 0.40 -6.53
N GLN A 60 -15.20 0.70 -6.26
CA GLN A 60 -15.62 1.78 -5.38
C GLN A 60 -15.16 1.52 -3.93
N GLU A 61 -15.32 0.30 -3.43
CA GLU A 61 -14.87 -0.06 -2.07
C GLU A 61 -13.36 -0.03 -1.93
N VAL A 62 -12.61 -0.50 -2.93
CA VAL A 62 -11.14 -0.39 -2.96
C VAL A 62 -10.70 1.07 -2.84
N PHE A 63 -11.35 1.98 -3.58
CA PHE A 63 -11.06 3.41 -3.46
C PHE A 63 -11.39 3.96 -2.08
N ARG A 64 -12.52 3.58 -1.47
CA ARG A 64 -12.87 4.01 -0.10
C ARG A 64 -11.82 3.55 0.91
N VAL A 65 -11.31 2.33 0.79
CA VAL A 65 -10.24 1.83 1.66
C VAL A 65 -8.95 2.64 1.47
N MET A 66 -8.57 2.97 0.23
CA MET A 66 -7.42 3.83 -0.03
C MET A 66 -7.59 5.24 0.55
N ASP A 67 -8.79 5.82 0.41
CA ASP A 67 -9.11 7.15 0.96
C ASP A 67 -9.05 7.13 2.50
N ASN A 68 -9.52 6.05 3.14
CA ASN A 68 -9.41 5.86 4.58
C ASN A 68 -7.94 5.71 5.03
N ILE A 69 -7.11 4.93 4.32
CA ILE A 69 -5.69 4.79 4.66
C ILE A 69 -4.97 6.14 4.56
N ALA A 70 -5.27 6.89 3.50
CA ALA A 70 -4.68 8.20 3.24
C ALA A 70 -5.09 9.27 4.28
N SER A 71 -6.20 9.07 5.00
CA SER A 71 -6.68 10.04 6.01
C SER A 71 -5.82 10.07 7.27
N PHE A 72 -5.05 9.00 7.56
CA PHE A 72 -4.25 8.90 8.78
C PHE A 72 -2.80 8.46 8.53
N SER A 73 -2.45 8.02 7.33
CA SER A 73 -1.09 7.55 7.04
C SER A 73 -0.70 7.72 5.57
N LYS A 74 0.60 7.61 5.27
CA LYS A 74 1.15 7.62 3.90
C LYS A 74 2.06 6.41 3.67
N PRO A 75 1.53 5.18 3.75
CA PRO A 75 2.34 3.97 3.65
C PRO A 75 2.69 3.63 2.19
N VAL A 76 3.74 2.82 2.03
CA VAL A 76 3.95 2.08 0.79
C VAL A 76 2.91 0.95 0.72
N ILE A 77 2.10 0.91 -0.33
CA ILE A 77 1.11 -0.16 -0.54
C ILE A 77 1.63 -1.10 -1.62
N ILE A 78 1.79 -2.37 -1.26
CA ILE A 78 2.15 -3.46 -2.17
C ILE A 78 0.87 -4.22 -2.50
N LEU A 79 0.42 -4.11 -3.74
CA LEU A 79 -0.71 -4.90 -4.24
C LEU A 79 -0.24 -6.33 -4.49
N THR A 80 -0.88 -7.29 -3.84
CA THR A 80 -0.52 -8.71 -3.85
C THR A 80 -1.80 -9.58 -3.94
N GLY A 81 -1.70 -10.87 -3.61
CA GLY A 81 -2.73 -11.88 -3.77
C GLY A 81 -2.37 -12.82 -4.93
N GLY A 82 -3.19 -12.83 -5.97
CA GLY A 82 -2.89 -13.43 -7.27
C GLY A 82 -2.11 -12.48 -8.17
N GLU A 83 -2.60 -12.29 -9.40
CA GLU A 83 -2.08 -11.29 -10.34
C GLU A 83 -2.96 -10.03 -10.26
N PRO A 84 -2.48 -8.92 -9.63
CA PRO A 84 -3.27 -7.71 -9.45
C PRO A 84 -3.85 -7.14 -10.74
N LEU A 85 -3.18 -7.33 -11.88
CA LEU A 85 -3.63 -6.83 -13.18
C LEU A 85 -4.80 -7.60 -13.77
N LEU A 86 -5.11 -8.81 -13.28
CA LEU A 86 -6.30 -9.55 -13.71
C LEU A 86 -7.58 -9.05 -13.05
N ARG A 87 -7.49 -8.24 -11.99
CA ARG A 87 -8.68 -7.70 -11.34
C ARG A 87 -9.44 -6.76 -12.30
N PRO A 88 -10.71 -7.03 -12.60
CA PRO A 88 -11.48 -6.17 -13.50
C PRO A 88 -11.74 -4.80 -12.88
N LYS A 89 -11.46 -3.74 -13.65
CA LYS A 89 -11.82 -2.36 -13.29
C LYS A 89 -13.27 -2.08 -13.70
N LYS A 90 -14.23 -2.61 -12.95
CA LYS A 90 -15.65 -2.24 -13.16
C LYS A 90 -15.91 -0.91 -12.46
N GLY A 91 -16.13 0.15 -13.24
CA GLY A 91 -16.57 1.46 -12.78
C GLY A 91 -17.48 2.06 -13.83
N SER A 92 -18.73 2.33 -13.47
CA SER A 92 -19.69 3.07 -14.28
C SER A 92 -19.16 4.49 -14.53
N GLY A 93 -18.60 4.74 -15.71
CA GLY A 93 -18.06 6.05 -16.10
C GLY A 93 -16.77 6.01 -16.94
N TRP A 94 -16.14 4.85 -17.08
CA TRP A 94 -14.97 4.69 -17.94
C TRP A 94 -15.40 4.27 -19.34
N SER A 95 -15.50 5.21 -20.27
CA SER A 95 -15.46 4.89 -21.70
C SER A 95 -13.99 4.94 -22.14
N TRP A 96 -13.51 3.87 -22.76
CA TRP A 96 -12.30 3.96 -23.57
C TRP A 96 -12.54 4.99 -24.67
N LEU A 97 -11.88 6.14 -24.60
CA LEU A 97 -11.87 7.05 -25.73
C LEU A 97 -11.02 6.39 -26.84
N PRO A 98 -11.42 6.46 -28.12
CA PRO A 98 -10.71 5.82 -29.24
C PRO A 98 -9.24 6.24 -29.39
N THR A 99 -8.83 7.32 -28.72
CA THR A 99 -7.48 7.89 -28.76
C THR A 99 -6.50 7.26 -27.76
N GLY A 100 -6.89 6.21 -27.04
CA GLY A 100 -6.00 5.50 -26.11
C GLY A 100 -5.65 6.30 -24.85
N HIS A 101 -6.35 7.40 -24.58
CA HIS A 101 -6.14 8.22 -23.39
C HIS A 101 -7.12 7.83 -22.28
N CYS A 102 -6.58 7.38 -21.15
CA CYS A 102 -7.33 7.11 -19.93
C CYS A 102 -7.38 8.39 -19.09
N SER A 103 -8.35 9.28 -19.36
CA SER A 103 -8.55 10.48 -18.54
C SER A 103 -9.51 10.18 -17.39
N MET A 104 -8.95 10.07 -16.18
CA MET A 104 -9.73 10.06 -14.95
C MET A 104 -10.12 11.51 -14.63
N LYS A 105 -11.41 11.85 -14.64
CA LYS A 105 -11.90 13.07 -13.95
C LYS A 105 -11.82 12.87 -12.44
N ARG A 106 -10.62 12.66 -11.89
CA ARG A 106 -10.35 12.87 -10.47
C ARG A 106 -9.65 14.21 -10.37
N SER A 107 -10.35 15.21 -9.86
CA SER A 107 -9.72 16.39 -9.29
C SER A 107 -8.93 15.98 -8.04
N TYR A 108 -7.78 15.34 -8.21
CA TYR A 108 -6.78 15.24 -7.17
C TYR A 108 -6.03 16.56 -7.16
N LYS A 109 -6.58 17.57 -6.48
CA LYS A 109 -5.81 18.76 -6.12
C LYS A 109 -4.73 18.29 -5.14
N ARG A 110 -3.46 18.50 -5.52
CA ARG A 110 -2.34 18.44 -4.57
C ARG A 110 -2.48 19.53 -3.52
#